data_AF-A0A914TAG6-F1
#
_entry.id   AF-A0A914TAG6-F1
#
_cell.length_a   1.000
_cell.length_b   1.000
_cell.length_c   1.000
_cell.angle_alpha   90.00
_cell.angle_beta   90.00
_cell.angle_gamma   90.00
#
_symmetry.space_group_name_H-M   'P 1'
#
loop_
_entity.id
_entity.type
_entity.pdbx_description
1 polymer ?
#
loop_
_entity_poly.entity_id
_entity_poly.type
_entity_poly.pdbx_seq_one_letter_code
_entity_poly.pdbx_strand_id
1 'polypeptide(L)'
;MAFDSRIFIASFLLIVFFVAETDGIKCYQNQSRTNEPAPGVLAECASIGVVRATGCLKHTSISTNTVTRMCEYSNCTENGINRANSCYNTTDTTICCCLSEGCNSAPRSSSFFYPLLFAIPSIFSALYFTQ
;
A
#
# COMPACT_ATOMS: atom_id res chain seq x y z
N MET A 1 3.07 16.05 -49.87
CA MET A 1 2.91 15.14 -48.72
C MET A 1 1.60 15.50 -48.05
N ALA A 2 0.55 14.72 -48.26
CA ALA A 2 -0.78 15.01 -47.71
C ALA A 2 -0.82 14.47 -46.27
N PHE A 3 -1.06 15.35 -45.30
CA PHE A 3 -1.23 14.99 -43.89
C PHE A 3 -2.65 14.45 -43.72
N ASP A 4 -2.82 13.13 -43.55
CA ASP A 4 -4.14 12.52 -43.40
C ASP A 4 -4.67 12.78 -41.99
N SER A 5 -5.57 13.76 -41.88
CA SER A 5 -6.18 14.21 -40.64
C SER A 5 -7.02 13.14 -39.94
N ARG A 6 -7.44 12.09 -40.66
CA ARG A 6 -8.24 10.99 -40.08
C ARG A 6 -7.39 10.08 -39.22
N ILE A 7 -6.14 9.85 -39.61
CA ILE A 7 -5.16 9.08 -38.83
C ILE A 7 -4.85 9.81 -37.52
N PHE A 8 -4.69 11.14 -37.58
CA PHE A 8 -4.37 11.95 -36.40
C PHE A 8 -5.50 11.96 -35.36
N ILE A 9 -6.76 12.07 -35.80
CA ILE A 9 -7.93 12.03 -34.91
C ILE A 9 -8.10 10.63 -34.29
N ALA A 10 -7.91 9.57 -35.08
CA ALA A 10 -7.96 8.19 -34.58
C ALA A 10 -6.88 7.91 -33.53
N SER A 11 -5.64 8.37 -33.76
CA SER A 11 -4.54 8.26 -32.80
C SER A 11 -4.80 9.04 -31.51
N PHE A 12 -5.39 10.24 -31.59
CA PHE A 12 -5.71 11.06 -30.43
C PHE A 12 -6.83 10.46 -29.56
N LEU A 13 -7.89 9.91 -30.18
CA LEU A 13 -8.97 9.23 -29.47
C LEU A 13 -8.52 7.94 -28.76
N LEU A 14 -7.52 7.24 -29.33
CA LEU A 14 -6.96 6.02 -28.75
C LEU A 14 -6.11 6.31 -27.50
N ILE A 15 -5.44 7.46 -27.43
CA ILE A 15 -4.65 7.88 -26.26
C ILE A 15 -5.55 8.27 -25.08
N VAL A 16 -6.74 8.83 -25.32
CA VAL A 16 -7.71 9.21 -24.28
C VAL A 16 -8.37 7.99 -23.62
N PHE A 17 -8.43 6.84 -24.30
CA PHE A 17 -9.00 5.60 -23.75
C PHE A 17 -8.08 4.84 -22.79
N PHE A 18 -6.78 5.16 -22.77
CA PHE A 18 -5.80 4.55 -21.87
C PHE A 18 -5.44 5.44 -20.68
N VAL A 19 -6.41 6.15 -20.11
CA VAL A 19 -6.24 6.66 -18.74
C VAL A 19 -6.31 5.44 -17.84
N ALA A 20 -5.15 4.81 -17.62
CA ALA A 20 -5.00 3.72 -16.68
C ALA A 20 -5.49 4.20 -15.31
N GLU A 21 -6.58 3.60 -14.82
CA GLU A 21 -6.92 3.65 -13.40
C GLU A 21 -5.70 3.09 -12.67
N THR A 22 -4.94 4.01 -12.09
CA THR A 22 -3.84 3.68 -11.20
C THR A 22 -4.51 3.39 -9.88
N ASP A 23 -4.84 2.12 -9.66
CA ASP A 23 -5.43 1.62 -8.42
C ASP A 23 -4.67 2.22 -7.24
N GLY A 24 -5.41 2.88 -6.34
CA GLY A 24 -4.84 3.39 -5.10
C GLY A 24 -4.48 2.24 -4.15
N ILE A 25 -3.51 2.47 -3.26
CA ILE A 25 -3.20 1.50 -2.21
C ILE A 25 -4.45 1.25 -1.35
N LYS A 26 -4.69 -0.01 -0.97
CA LYS A 26 -5.80 -0.40 -0.10
C LYS A 26 -5.32 -0.62 1.33
N CYS A 27 -6.03 -0.01 2.28
CA CYS A 27 -5.71 -0.07 3.71
C CYS A 27 -6.96 -0.38 4.54
N TYR A 28 -6.76 -0.91 5.75
CA TYR A 28 -7.83 -0.94 6.74
C TYR A 28 -8.07 0.48 7.26
N GLN A 29 -9.34 0.91 7.28
CA GLN A 29 -9.77 2.26 7.65
C GLN A 29 -10.84 2.17 8.73
N ASN A 30 -10.43 1.83 9.95
CA ASN A 30 -11.35 1.54 11.04
C ASN A 30 -10.70 1.78 12.41
N GLN A 31 -11.54 1.82 13.44
CA GLN A 31 -11.10 1.77 14.84
C GLN A 31 -11.52 0.41 15.45
N SER A 32 -10.66 -0.20 16.25
CA SER A 32 -10.95 -1.45 16.99
C SER A 32 -10.23 -1.46 18.33
N ARG A 33 -10.45 -2.49 19.16
CA ARG A 33 -9.64 -2.70 20.36
C ARG A 33 -8.25 -3.22 20.02
N THR A 34 -7.26 -2.99 20.88
CA THR A 34 -5.84 -3.32 20.63
C THR A 34 -5.56 -4.81 20.39
N ASN A 35 -6.36 -5.69 20.96
CA ASN A 35 -6.17 -7.13 20.83
C ASN A 35 -7.00 -7.74 19.69
N GLU A 36 -7.74 -6.92 18.95
CA GLU A 36 -8.57 -7.39 17.85
C GLU A 36 -7.85 -7.18 16.51
N PRO A 37 -7.85 -8.19 15.62
CA PRO A 37 -7.39 -8.01 14.25
C PRO A 37 -8.23 -6.92 13.57
N ALA A 38 -7.73 -6.33 12.48
CA ALA A 38 -8.49 -5.30 11.78
C ALA A 38 -9.88 -5.83 11.35
N PRO A 39 -10.99 -5.30 11.91
CA PRO A 39 -12.31 -5.66 11.44
C PRO A 39 -12.56 -5.04 10.06
N GLY A 40 -13.23 -5.81 9.20
CA GLY A 40 -13.75 -5.35 7.92
C GLY A 40 -12.91 -5.74 6.72
N VAL A 41 -13.18 -5.07 5.61
CA VAL A 41 -12.55 -5.27 4.30
C VAL A 41 -11.55 -4.15 4.02
N LEU A 42 -10.53 -4.49 3.23
CA LEU A 42 -9.60 -3.52 2.64
C LEU A 42 -10.37 -2.46 1.86
N ALA A 43 -10.18 -1.20 2.23
CA ALA A 43 -10.80 -0.07 1.56
C ALA A 43 -9.73 0.69 0.78
N GLU A 44 -10.07 1.08 -0.45
CA GLU A 44 -9.21 1.92 -1.27
C GLU A 44 -9.01 3.29 -0.64
N CYS A 45 -7.76 3.74 -0.63
CA CYS A 45 -7.42 5.04 -0.08
C CYS A 45 -7.82 6.15 -1.06
N ALA A 46 -8.76 6.99 -0.63
CA ALA A 46 -9.21 8.13 -1.41
C ALA A 46 -8.05 9.11 -1.67
N SER A 47 -7.91 9.59 -2.91
CA SER A 47 -6.96 10.67 -3.21
C SER A 47 -7.47 12.00 -2.66
N ILE A 48 -6.59 12.78 -2.04
CA ILE A 48 -6.90 14.13 -1.56
C ILE A 48 -6.35 15.12 -2.59
N GLY A 49 -7.20 15.51 -3.55
CA GLY A 49 -6.77 16.32 -4.69
C GLY A 49 -5.78 15.56 -5.57
N VAL A 50 -4.56 16.09 -5.73
CA VAL A 50 -3.47 15.43 -6.47
C VAL A 50 -2.60 14.51 -5.60
N VAL A 51 -2.85 14.47 -4.29
CA VAL A 51 -2.07 13.66 -3.35
C VAL A 51 -2.69 12.27 -3.24
N ARG A 52 -1.89 11.25 -3.53
CA ARG A 52 -2.26 9.84 -3.40
C ARG A 52 -1.74 9.29 -2.09
N ALA A 53 -2.50 8.37 -1.50
CA ALA A 53 -1.98 7.60 -0.38
C ALA A 53 -0.78 6.77 -0.84
N THR A 54 0.26 6.77 -0.03
CA THR A 54 1.52 6.09 -0.26
C THR A 54 1.66 4.82 0.58
N GLY A 55 0.83 4.67 1.61
CA GLY A 55 0.96 3.61 2.61
C GLY A 55 -0.27 3.49 3.51
N CYS A 56 -0.15 2.66 4.53
CA CYS A 56 -1.12 2.51 5.60
C CYS A 56 -0.49 2.89 6.96
N LEU A 57 -1.29 3.50 7.81
CA LEU A 57 -0.96 3.83 9.20
C LEU A 57 -1.75 2.93 10.17
N LYS A 58 -1.12 2.69 11.32
CA LYS A 58 -1.73 2.07 12.50
C LYS A 58 -1.32 2.85 13.75
N HIS A 59 -2.29 3.45 14.42
CA HIS A 59 -2.12 4.15 15.68
C HIS A 59 -2.70 3.30 16.80
N THR A 60 -1.88 2.91 17.76
CA THR A 60 -2.30 2.15 18.93
C THR A 60 -2.22 3.06 20.14
N SER A 61 -3.35 3.37 20.78
CA SER A 61 -3.40 4.13 22.02
C SER A 61 -3.47 3.19 23.22
N ILE A 62 -2.47 3.30 24.10
CA ILE A 62 -2.36 2.49 25.31
C ILE A 62 -3.41 2.94 26.33
N SER A 63 -3.61 4.25 26.48
CA SER A 63 -4.55 4.85 27.45
C SER A 63 -6.01 4.49 27.19
N THR A 64 -6.41 4.43 25.92
CA THR A 64 -7.79 4.10 25.53
C THR A 64 -7.96 2.63 25.11
N ASN A 65 -6.85 1.88 25.03
CA ASN A 65 -6.82 0.51 24.53
C ASN A 65 -7.47 0.36 23.12
N THR A 66 -7.27 1.37 22.27
CA THR A 66 -7.81 1.41 20.91
C THR A 66 -6.71 1.38 19.85
N VAL A 67 -7.05 0.83 18.69
CA VAL A 67 -6.23 0.86 17.48
C VAL A 67 -7.02 1.54 16.38
N THR A 68 -6.47 2.62 15.85
CA THR A 68 -7.00 3.35 14.71
C THR A 68 -6.14 3.06 13.48
N ARG A 69 -6.78 2.71 12.38
CA ARG A 69 -6.15 2.35 11.11
C ARG A 69 -6.62 3.32 10.03
N MET A 70 -5.70 3.80 9.20
CA MET A 70 -6.00 4.79 8.17
C MET A 70 -4.98 4.75 7.03
N CYS A 71 -5.28 5.46 5.95
CA CYS A 71 -4.37 5.68 4.83
C CYS A 71 -3.30 6.70 5.20
N GLU A 72 -2.09 6.50 4.67
CA GLU A 72 -0.97 7.43 4.81
C GLU A 72 -0.71 8.20 3.52
N TYR A 73 -0.47 9.50 3.62
CA TYR A 73 -0.20 10.38 2.48
C TYR A 73 1.19 11.02 2.51
N SER A 74 1.93 10.88 3.62
CA SER A 74 3.23 11.54 3.82
C SER A 74 4.44 10.68 3.42
N ASN A 75 4.23 9.53 2.75
CA ASN A 75 5.27 8.53 2.52
C ASN A 75 5.97 8.11 3.82
N CYS A 76 5.18 7.97 4.89
CA CYS A 76 5.67 7.66 6.24
C CYS A 76 6.74 8.65 6.74
N THR A 77 6.71 9.91 6.30
CA THR A 77 7.70 10.93 6.70
C THR A 77 7.15 11.76 7.84
N GLU A 78 7.74 11.60 9.02
CA GLU A 78 7.38 12.37 10.19
C GLU A 78 8.58 13.21 10.64
N ASN A 79 8.40 14.53 10.76
CA ASN A 79 9.47 15.47 11.15
C ASN A 79 10.75 15.32 10.30
N GLY A 80 10.60 15.00 9.00
CA GLY A 80 11.70 14.80 8.07
C GLY A 80 12.39 13.42 8.17
N ILE A 81 11.93 12.55 9.06
CA ILE A 81 12.43 11.17 9.20
C ILE A 81 11.46 10.22 8.50
N ASN A 82 11.98 9.47 7.54
CA ASN A 82 11.21 8.40 6.89
C ASN A 82 11.11 7.18 7.84
N ARG A 83 9.89 6.79 8.19
CA ARG A 83 9.55 5.66 9.05
C ARG A 83 8.78 4.56 8.31
N ALA A 84 9.03 4.43 7.01
CA ALA A 84 8.44 3.37 6.20
C ALA A 84 8.72 1.99 6.81
N ASN A 85 7.68 1.18 6.91
CA ASN A 85 7.68 -0.17 7.46
C ASN A 85 8.24 -0.25 8.90
N SER A 86 8.09 0.82 9.66
CA SER A 86 8.61 0.96 11.02
C SER A 86 7.53 1.48 11.98
N CYS A 87 7.78 1.28 13.26
CA CYS A 87 6.96 1.79 14.35
C CYS A 87 7.79 2.66 15.28
N TYR A 88 7.17 3.68 15.84
CA TYR A 88 7.74 4.46 16.92
C TYR A 88 6.74 4.58 18.05
N ASN A 89 7.27 4.66 19.26
CA ASN A 89 6.48 4.82 20.46
C ASN A 89 6.60 6.26 20.95
N THR A 90 5.48 6.80 21.37
CA THR A 90 5.39 7.97 22.23
C THR A 90 5.01 7.51 23.64
N THR A 91 4.72 8.44 24.55
CA THR A 91 4.34 8.13 25.93
C THR A 91 3.10 7.25 26.02
N ASP A 92 2.09 7.49 25.17
CA ASP A 92 0.79 6.81 25.26
C ASP A 92 0.36 6.13 23.96
N THR A 93 1.15 6.26 22.90
CA THR A 93 0.80 5.72 21.58
C THR A 93 1.96 5.03 20.90
N THR A 94 1.65 3.96 20.15
CA THR A 94 2.55 3.37 19.16
C THR A 94 2.00 3.68 17.78
N ILE A 95 2.80 4.32 16.94
CA ILE A 95 2.43 4.66 15.58
C ILE A 95 3.31 3.85 14.63
N CYS A 96 2.67 3.09 13.75
CA CYS A 96 3.34 2.26 12.75
C CYS A 96 2.91 2.71 11.35
N CYS A 97 3.87 2.75 10.43
CA CYS A 97 3.62 3.04 9.02
C CYS A 97 4.19 1.93 8.12
N CYS A 98 3.52 1.65 7.02
CA CYS A 98 3.96 0.63 6.06
C CYS A 98 3.46 0.94 4.65
N LEU A 99 4.21 0.55 3.62
CA LEU A 99 3.97 0.94 2.22
C LEU A 99 3.26 -0.13 1.37
N SER A 100 2.89 -1.27 1.95
CA SER A 100 2.19 -2.35 1.25
C SER A 100 0.70 -2.37 1.56
N GLU A 101 -0.10 -2.90 0.64
CA GLU A 101 -1.54 -3.04 0.84
C GLU A 101 -1.85 -3.88 2.10
N GLY A 102 -2.79 -3.41 2.93
CA GLY A 102 -3.29 -4.17 4.08
C GLY A 102 -2.29 -4.45 5.21
N CYS A 103 -1.10 -3.86 5.16
CA CYS A 103 -0.04 -4.09 6.15
C CYS A 103 -0.42 -3.66 7.57
N ASN A 104 -1.41 -2.75 7.71
CA ASN A 104 -1.93 -2.30 9.00
C ASN A 104 -2.95 -3.26 9.66
N SER A 105 -3.08 -4.50 9.16
CA SER A 105 -4.00 -5.52 9.68
C SER A 105 -3.64 -6.07 11.06
N ALA A 106 -2.34 -6.24 11.36
CA ALA A 106 -1.87 -6.99 12.52
C ALA A 106 -2.38 -6.41 13.86
N PRO A 107 -2.79 -7.24 14.84
CA PRO A 107 -3.32 -6.78 16.14
C PRO A 107 -2.24 -6.11 17.03
N ARG A 108 -0.99 -6.58 17.00
CA ARG A 108 0.18 -5.90 17.59
C ARG A 108 1.37 -5.98 16.63
N SER A 109 2.14 -4.90 16.53
CA SER A 109 3.41 -4.94 15.80
C SER A 109 4.42 -5.72 16.65
N SER A 110 4.36 -7.04 16.59
CA SER A 110 5.54 -7.86 16.85
C SER A 110 6.40 -7.74 15.61
N SER A 111 7.63 -7.26 15.78
CA SER A 111 8.66 -7.13 14.75
C SER A 111 8.51 -8.19 13.67
N PHE A 112 8.26 -7.74 12.44
CA PHE A 112 8.12 -8.61 11.27
C PHE A 112 9.41 -9.43 11.10
N PHE A 113 9.39 -10.68 11.57
CA PHE A 113 10.21 -11.74 11.00
C PHE A 113 9.66 -11.98 9.60
N TYR A 114 10.31 -11.42 8.58
CA TYR A 114 10.12 -11.88 7.21
C TYR A 114 10.68 -13.32 7.13
N PRO A 115 9.87 -14.37 6.87
CA PRO A 115 10.46 -15.61 6.40
C PRO A 115 10.98 -15.35 4.99
N LEU A 116 12.30 -15.28 4.89
CA LEU A 116 13.11 -15.31 3.68
C LEU A 116 12.86 -16.67 2.97
N LEU A 117 11.70 -16.85 2.32
CA LEU A 117 11.29 -18.15 1.77
C LEU A 117 10.75 -18.13 0.33
N PHE A 118 11.09 -17.11 -0.46
CA PHE A 118 10.91 -17.19 -1.92
C PHE A 118 12.17 -16.75 -2.66
N ALA A 119 13.30 -17.38 -2.32
CA ALA A 119 14.46 -17.47 -3.19
C ALA A 119 14.59 -18.92 -3.66
N ILE A 120 13.72 -19.34 -4.58
CA ILE A 120 14.00 -20.52 -5.41
C ILE A 120 13.84 -20.06 -6.87
N PRO A 121 14.94 -19.83 -7.61
CA PRO A 121 14.86 -19.83 -9.06
C PRO A 121 14.76 -21.30 -9.48
N SER A 122 13.53 -21.78 -9.68
CA SER A 122 13.29 -23.12 -10.19
C SER A 122 13.64 -23.14 -11.67
N ILE A 123 14.88 -23.55 -11.93
CA ILE A 123 15.40 -24.05 -13.21
C ILE A 123 14.47 -25.21 -13.64
N PHE A 124 13.45 -24.92 -14.45
CA PHE A 124 12.58 -25.95 -15.05
C PHE A 124 12.36 -25.78 -16.56
N SER A 125 13.23 -25.02 -17.24
CA SER A 125 13.19 -24.88 -18.70
C SER A 125 14.30 -25.66 -19.44
N ALA A 126 15.15 -26.43 -18.74
CA ALA A 126 16.29 -27.11 -19.36
C ALA A 126 16.11 -28.63 -19.57
N LEU A 127 14.95 -29.21 -19.25
CA LEU A 127 14.69 -30.66 -19.46
C LEU A 127 13.73 -30.98 -20.62
N TYR A 128 13.23 -29.98 -21.35
CA TYR A 128 12.37 -30.20 -22.52
C TYR A 128 13.12 -30.23 -23.87
N PHE A 129 14.44 -30.34 -23.86
CA PHE A 129 15.26 -30.40 -25.09
C PHE A 129 16.15 -31.66 -25.15
N THR A 130 15.60 -32.81 -24.77
CA THR A 130 16.12 -34.10 -25.22
C THR A 130 14.95 -35.07 -25.44
N GLN A 131 14.29 -34.93 -26.59
CA GLN A 131 13.72 -36.04 -27.35
C GLN A 131 13.67 -35.64 -28.82
#